data_AF-I5C3J3-F1
#
_entry.id   AF-I5C3J3-F1
#
_cell.length_a   1.000
_cell.length_b   1.000
_cell.length_c   1.000
_cell.angle_alpha   90.00
_cell.angle_beta   90.00
_cell.angle_gamma   90.00
#
_symmetry.space_group_name_H-M   'P 1'
#
loop_
_entity.id
_entity.type
_entity.pdbx_description
1 polymer ?
#
loop_
_entity_poly.entity_id
_entity_poly.type
_entity_poly.pdbx_seq_one_letter_code
_entity_poly.pdbx_strand_id
1 'polypeptide(L)'
;MFFLYWFDTVTGEIAYLAYSFHTNGGGVRFREVIQRHDVGGLILLDYANYKPADADTPLEELEALFLAGALEKLSEIRLENVRVEPKREDPYAP
;
A
#
# COMPACT_ATOMS: atom_id res chain seq x y z
N MET A 1 6.28 -13.91 6.51
CA MET A 1 5.65 -12.68 6.00
C MET A 1 6.72 -11.83 5.34
N PHE A 2 6.56 -11.56 4.06
CA PHE A 2 7.50 -10.80 3.23
C PHE A 2 6.80 -9.58 2.63
N PHE A 3 7.57 -8.53 2.39
CA PHE A 3 7.11 -7.28 1.79
C PHE A 3 8.06 -6.88 0.67
N LEU A 4 7.51 -6.45 -0.46
CA LEU A 4 8.23 -5.89 -1.60
C LEU A 4 7.70 -4.49 -1.86
N TYR A 5 8.60 -3.55 -2.09
CA TYR A 5 8.28 -2.14 -2.36
C TYR A 5 8.92 -1.74 -3.67
N TRP A 6 8.15 -1.08 -4.53
CA TRP A 6 8.65 -0.47 -5.75
C TRP A 6 8.58 1.05 -5.59
N PHE A 7 9.71 1.68 -5.87
CA PHE A 7 9.85 3.13 -5.82
C PHE A 7 10.00 3.66 -7.24
N ASP A 8 9.33 4.77 -7.54
CA ASP A 8 9.60 5.53 -8.74
C ASP A 8 11.07 5.99 -8.75
N THR A 9 11.75 5.77 -9.86
CA THR A 9 13.21 6.00 -9.97
C THR A 9 13.58 7.47 -10.10
N VAL A 10 12.61 8.33 -10.39
CA VAL A 10 12.80 9.78 -10.55
C VAL A 10 12.42 10.50 -9.27
N THR A 11 11.25 10.19 -8.69
CA THR A 11 10.75 10.89 -7.50
C THR A 11 11.17 10.23 -6.18
N GLY A 12 11.56 8.94 -6.22
CA GLY A 12 11.84 8.15 -5.01
C GLY A 12 10.58 7.82 -4.20
N GLU A 13 9.40 8.02 -4.77
CA GLU A 13 8.12 7.79 -4.10
C GLU A 13 7.69 6.34 -4.25
N ILE A 14 6.97 5.81 -3.25
CA ILE A 14 6.40 4.47 -3.36
C ILE A 14 5.32 4.49 -4.45
N ALA A 15 5.46 3.61 -5.44
CA ALA A 15 4.46 3.40 -6.49
C ALA A 15 3.64 2.13 -6.22
N TYR A 16 4.30 1.07 -5.74
CA TYR A 16 3.67 -0.22 -5.49
C TYR A 16 4.19 -0.89 -4.21
N LEU A 17 3.34 -1.73 -3.63
CA LEU A 17 3.64 -2.55 -2.45
C LEU A 17 3.01 -3.92 -2.63
N ALA A 18 3.79 -4.99 -2.41
CA ALA A 18 3.27 -6.34 -2.31
C ALA A 18 3.62 -6.95 -0.95
N TYR A 19 2.73 -7.77 -0.41
CA TYR A 19 3.01 -8.49 0.83
C TYR A 19 2.29 -9.83 0.92
N SER A 20 2.90 -10.78 1.64
CA SER A 20 2.24 -12.02 2.05
C SER A 20 1.59 -11.88 3.42
N PHE A 21 0.49 -12.58 3.67
CA PHE A 21 -0.16 -12.62 4.99
C PHE A 21 -0.60 -14.05 5.31
N HIS A 22 -0.75 -14.37 6.60
CA HIS A 22 -1.00 -15.75 7.05
C HIS A 22 -2.40 -15.93 7.69
N THR A 23 -3.23 -14.89 7.73
CA THR A 23 -4.57 -14.95 8.33
C THR A 23 -5.60 -15.50 7.34
N ASN A 24 -6.63 -16.20 7.83
CA ASN A 24 -7.77 -16.71 7.04
C ASN A 24 -7.37 -17.52 5.79
N GLY A 25 -6.42 -18.44 5.92
CA GLY A 25 -5.89 -19.22 4.78
C GLY A 25 -4.69 -18.59 4.09
N GLY A 26 -4.30 -17.38 4.51
CA GLY A 26 -3.14 -16.68 4.00
C GLY A 26 -3.32 -16.15 2.58
N GLY A 27 -2.19 -15.85 1.95
CA GLY A 27 -2.12 -15.40 0.56
C GLY A 27 -1.30 -14.13 0.41
N VAL A 28 -1.44 -13.50 -0.74
CA VAL A 28 -0.66 -12.31 -1.10
C VAL A 28 -1.55 -11.18 -1.61
N ARG A 29 -1.06 -9.94 -1.48
CA ARG A 29 -1.71 -8.75 -2.05
C ARG A 29 -0.69 -7.93 -2.81
N PHE A 30 -1.15 -7.34 -3.89
CA PHE A 30 -0.45 -6.29 -4.62
C PHE A 30 -1.24 -4.99 -4.46
N ARG A 31 -0.55 -3.89 -4.16
CA ARG A 31 -1.13 -2.57 -3.97
C ARG A 31 -0.46 -1.58 -4.90
N GLU A 32 -1.29 -0.84 -5.61
CA GLU A 32 -0.92 0.30 -6.44
C GLU A 32 -1.31 1.56 -5.70
N VAL A 33 -0.39 2.51 -5.58
CA VAL A 33 -0.71 3.85 -5.09
C VAL A 33 -1.57 4.56 -6.14
N ILE A 34 -2.80 4.93 -5.77
CA ILE A 34 -3.75 5.59 -6.68
C ILE A 34 -3.93 7.08 -6.40
N GLN A 35 -3.60 7.52 -5.18
CA GLN A 35 -3.61 8.92 -4.81
C GLN A 35 -2.62 9.17 -3.67
N ARG A 36 -1.98 10.34 -3.72
CA ARG A 36 -1.09 10.84 -2.67
C ARG A 36 -1.71 12.08 -2.05
N HIS A 37 -1.60 12.17 -0.73
CA HIS A 37 -1.98 13.33 0.06
C HIS A 37 -0.76 13.81 0.86
N ASP A 38 -0.29 15.02 0.57
CA ASP A 38 0.74 15.71 1.33
C ASP A 38 0.06 16.65 2.34
N VAL A 39 0.01 16.24 3.62
CA VAL A 39 -0.72 16.97 4.67
C VAL A 39 0.14 17.07 5.94
N GLY A 40 0.42 18.30 6.39
CA GLY A 40 1.15 18.54 7.64
C GLY A 40 2.58 17.97 7.65
N GLY A 41 3.23 17.87 6.48
CA GLY A 41 4.56 17.27 6.35
C GLY A 41 4.56 15.73 6.32
N LEU A 42 3.39 15.10 6.33
CA LEU A 42 3.23 13.66 6.16
C LEU A 42 2.74 13.32 4.76
N ILE A 43 3.17 12.16 4.28
CA ILE A 43 2.70 11.55 3.05
C ILE A 43 1.69 10.47 3.42
N LEU A 44 0.48 10.58 2.91
CA LEU A 44 -0.59 9.61 3.09
C LEU A 44 -1.00 9.10 1.71
N LEU A 45 -1.19 7.79 1.57
CA LEU A 45 -1.37 7.13 0.28
C LEU A 45 -2.67 6.34 0.26
N ASP A 46 -3.45 6.55 -0.79
CA ASP A 46 -4.58 5.70 -1.15
C ASP A 46 -4.08 4.56 -2.03
N TYR A 47 -4.72 3.40 -1.91
CA TYR A 47 -4.29 2.19 -2.60
C TYR A 47 -5.44 1.49 -3.32
N ALA A 48 -5.20 1.02 -4.54
CA ALA A 48 -5.98 -0.08 -5.11
C ALA A 48 -5.40 -1.41 -4.61
N ASN A 49 -6.27 -2.31 -4.12
CA ASN A 49 -5.87 -3.65 -3.67
C ASN A 49 -6.18 -4.68 -4.74
N TYR A 50 -5.18 -5.49 -5.04
CA TYR A 50 -5.30 -6.59 -5.98
C TYR A 50 -4.91 -7.92 -5.33
N LYS A 51 -5.44 -9.01 -5.88
CA LYS A 51 -5.00 -10.38 -5.57
C LYS A 51 -4.72 -11.15 -6.87
N PRO A 52 -3.83 -12.15 -6.82
CA PRO A 52 -3.78 -13.18 -7.86
C PRO A 52 -5.04 -14.07 -7.81
N ALA A 53 -5.29 -14.79 -8.91
CA ALA A 53 -6.34 -15.82 -8.95
C ALA A 53 -6.03 -17.00 -8.01
N ASP A 54 -4.75 -17.36 -7.88
CA ASP A 54 -4.26 -18.39 -6.99
C ASP A 54 -3.61 -17.77 -5.74
N ALA A 55 -4.07 -18.15 -4.54
CA ALA A 55 -3.56 -17.62 -3.29
C ALA A 55 -2.12 -18.06 -2.98
N ASP A 56 -1.66 -19.16 -3.59
CA ASP A 56 -0.32 -19.72 -3.44
C ASP A 56 0.70 -19.11 -4.42
N THR A 57 0.27 -18.15 -5.27
CA THR A 57 1.18 -17.42 -6.17
C THR A 57 2.33 -16.78 -5.39
N PRO A 58 3.60 -17.03 -5.79
CA PRO A 58 4.76 -16.41 -5.16
C PRO A 58 4.70 -14.88 -5.18
N LEU A 59 5.19 -14.26 -4.10
CA LEU A 59 5.09 -12.81 -3.94
C LEU A 59 5.83 -12.05 -5.05
N GLU A 60 6.94 -12.61 -5.52
CA GLU A 60 7.82 -12.09 -6.55
C GLU A 60 7.18 -12.08 -7.95
N GLU A 61 6.15 -12.91 -8.20
CA GLU A 61 5.47 -13.01 -9.49
C GLU A 61 4.39 -11.92 -9.68
N LEU A 62 3.99 -11.24 -8.60
CA LEU A 62 2.88 -10.31 -8.64
C LEU A 62 3.12 -9.09 -9.54
N GLU A 63 4.36 -8.62 -9.66
CA GLU A 63 4.70 -7.53 -10.59
C GLU A 63 4.39 -7.91 -12.03
N ALA A 64 4.86 -9.08 -12.47
CA ALA A 64 4.64 -9.56 -13.83
C ALA A 64 3.13 -9.77 -14.11
N LEU A 65 2.40 -10.31 -13.15
CA LEU A 65 0.94 -10.48 -13.26
C LEU A 65 0.19 -9.16 -13.30
N PHE A 66 0.62 -8.15 -12.53
CA PHE A 66 0.03 -6.81 -12.57
C PHE A 66 0.22 -6.18 -13.95
N LEU A 67 1.45 -6.21 -14.49
CA LEU A 67 1.76 -5.69 -15.82
C LEU A 67 1.00 -6.42 -16.94
N ALA A 68 0.69 -7.70 -16.75
CA ALA A 68 -0.12 -8.50 -17.66
C ALA A 68 -1.65 -8.27 -17.50
N GLY A 69 -2.09 -7.47 -16.53
CA GLY A 69 -3.51 -7.27 -16.22
C GLY A 69 -4.20 -8.52 -15.63
N ALA A 70 -3.42 -9.45 -15.07
CA ALA A 70 -3.89 -10.74 -14.59
C ALA A 70 -4.28 -10.75 -13.09
N LEU A 71 -4.11 -9.63 -12.39
CA LEU A 71 -4.56 -9.50 -11.01
C LEU A 71 -6.00 -9.00 -10.93
N GLU A 72 -6.78 -9.57 -10.01
CA GLU A 72 -8.15 -9.14 -9.73
C GLU A 72 -8.14 -7.96 -8.76
N LYS A 73 -8.71 -6.82 -9.17
CA LYS A 73 -8.94 -5.68 -8.27
C LYS A 73 -10.06 -6.00 -7.28
N LEU A 74 -9.73 -5.99 -6.00
CA LEU A 74 -10.65 -6.33 -4.92
C LEU A 74 -11.37 -5.12 -4.34
N SER A 75 -10.61 -4.06 -4.09
CA SER A 75 -11.08 -2.90 -3.37
C SER A 75 -10.15 -1.71 -3.57
N GLU A 76 -10.56 -0.57 -3.05
CA GLU A 76 -9.73 0.61 -2.88
C GLU A 76 -9.72 0.99 -1.40
N ILE A 77 -8.58 1.50 -0.94
CA ILE A 77 -8.44 2.18 0.33
C ILE A 77 -8.33 3.66 -0.04
N ARG A 78 -9.35 4.44 0.34
CA ARG A 78 -9.41 5.88 0.13
C ARG A 78 -9.46 6.59 1.47
N LEU A 79 -8.57 7.56 1.65
CA LEU A 79 -8.59 8.43 2.81
C LEU A 79 -9.47 9.65 2.52
N GLU A 80 -10.50 9.84 3.32
CA GLU A 80 -11.42 10.97 3.21
C GLU A 80 -11.25 11.92 4.40
N ASN A 81 -11.46 13.22 4.18
CA ASN A 81 -11.39 14.26 5.22
C ASN A 81 -10.06 14.28 6.00
N VAL A 82 -8.94 14.03 5.31
CA VAL A 82 -7.60 13.94 5.90
C VAL A 82 -7.20 15.24 6.60
N ARG A 83 -6.83 15.14 7.87
CA ARG A 83 -6.29 16.24 8.69
C ARG A 83 -5.14 15.73 9.54
N VAL A 84 -4.08 16.53 9.62
CA VAL A 84 -2.92 16.26 10.49
C VAL A 84 -2.83 17.42 11.46
N GLU A 85 -2.96 17.11 12.75
CA GLU A 85 -2.81 18.08 13.83
C GLU A 85 -1.55 17.73 14.63
N PRO A 86 -0.64 18.70 14.85
CA PRO A 86 0.48 18.49 15.75
C PRO A 86 -0.05 18.08 17.12
N LYS A 87 0.57 17.07 17.74
CA LYS A 87 0.32 16.81 19.16
C LYS A 87 0.73 18.07 19.92
N ARG A 88 -0.23 18.76 20.54
CA ARG A 88 0.05 19.88 21.43
C ARG A 88 0.97 19.35 22.52
N GLU A 89 2.19 19.88 22.63
CA GLU A 89 3.02 19.60 23.80
C GLU A 89 2.23 20.01 25.04
N ASP A 90 2.14 19.12 26.01
CA ASP A 90 1.58 19.47 27.32
C ASP A 90 2.62 20.35 28.02
N PRO A 91 2.36 21.65 28.25
CA PRO A 91 3.30 22.52 28.95
C PRO A 91 3.49 22.11 30.43
N TYR A 92 2.74 21.10 30.90
CA TYR A 92 2.79 20.55 32.24
C TYR A 92 3.18 19.06 32.28
N ALA A 93 3.73 18.49 31.20
CA ALA A 93 4.33 17.15 31.27
C ALA A 93 5.44 17.12 32.36
N PRO A 94 5.47 16.10 33.23
CA PRO A 94 6.32 16.07 34.42
C PRO A 94 7.81 16.03 34.12
#